data_AF-A0A1V5TAW6-F1
#
_entry.id   AF-A0A1V5TAW6-F1
#
_cell.length_a   1.000
_cell.length_b   1.000
_cell.length_c   1.000
_cell.angle_alpha   90.00
_cell.angle_beta   90.00
_cell.angle_gamma   90.00
#
_symmetry.space_group_name_H-M   'P 1'
#
loop_
_entity.id
_entity.type
_entity.pdbx_description
1 polymer ?
#
loop_
_entity_poly.entity_id
_entity_poly.type
_entity_poly.pdbx_seq_one_letter_code
_entity_poly.pdbx_strand_id
1 'polypeptide(L)'
;MQTNEKDREIITLRKNTTTQQKPLGENTATYCFTGEIDWPNMGDGIVVVGDECDEEIVFAITNDQQKTSADSSEIKLLRANSYWNWIDNLNFPHFELVGDPKFYDTRKKSIDFAAATLVPDSIPAISNKKWHFGEDLAYEIFLDTISLIPENYRWIYNVLNLRVPILSDISLWNLGTTINLGDATDHTLLSTYITNESIYLKTLQDLDIQIEGVYSHQFESVDFQYFPGMLKHEEFHYIMKKRFIIKRLNEFSFKVIRKLNLKYSDYPCPTITDEIKAHIIRHLNIGIKWGADLTIAKDQSIDLTGFTMVKMKKDDTHVEVRVENHELMADKYASVFYKDIKQRIIDWWEGK
;
A
#
# COMPACT_ATOMS: atom_id res chain seq x y z
N MET A 1 -25.67 -18.22 10.90
CA MET A 1 -24.95 -19.37 11.50
C MET A 1 -24.19 -20.02 10.38
N GLN A 2 -22.85 -19.91 10.40
CA GLN A 2 -21.95 -21.00 10.78
C GLN A 2 -22.04 -22.15 9.76
N THR A 3 -21.01 -22.48 9.01
CA THR A 3 -19.68 -22.91 9.48
C THR A 3 -18.68 -22.83 8.32
N ASN A 4 -17.66 -21.97 8.42
CA ASN A 4 -16.27 -22.36 8.62
C ASN A 4 -15.96 -23.82 8.94
N GLU A 5 -14.85 -24.25 8.32
CA GLU A 5 -13.82 -25.14 8.85
C GLU A 5 -14.14 -26.64 8.83
N LYS A 6 -13.45 -27.33 7.92
CA LYS A 6 -12.21 -28.09 8.18
C LYS A 6 -12.59 -29.49 8.61
N ASP A 7 -12.45 -30.41 7.67
CA ASP A 7 -11.68 -31.61 7.96
C ASP A 7 -10.76 -31.88 6.77
N ARG A 8 -9.48 -31.58 6.98
CA ARG A 8 -8.38 -32.05 6.14
C ARG A 8 -8.28 -33.55 6.40
N GLU A 9 -8.85 -34.37 5.52
CA GLU A 9 -8.61 -35.80 5.54
C GLU A 9 -7.40 -36.15 4.67
N ILE A 10 -6.32 -36.54 5.35
CA ILE A 10 -5.15 -37.17 4.77
C ILE A 10 -5.59 -38.58 4.34
N ILE A 11 -5.76 -38.83 3.04
CA ILE A 11 -6.07 -40.19 2.55
C ILE A 11 -5.04 -40.63 1.52
N THR A 12 -4.13 -41.45 2.02
CA THR A 12 -3.17 -42.28 1.30
C THR A 12 -3.89 -43.45 0.62
N LEU A 13 -3.88 -43.56 -0.70
CA LEU A 13 -4.35 -44.76 -1.43
C LEU A 13 -3.47 -44.93 -2.68
N ARG A 14 -2.56 -45.91 -2.78
CA ARG A 14 -2.69 -47.38 -2.84
C ARG A 14 -3.82 -47.88 -3.76
N LYS A 15 -3.37 -48.65 -4.77
CA LYS A 15 -4.04 -49.13 -6.00
C LYS A 15 -5.40 -49.83 -5.81
N ASN A 16 -6.40 -49.30 -6.54
CA ASN A 16 -7.46 -49.89 -7.40
C ASN A 16 -8.33 -51.09 -6.96
N THR A 17 -9.69 -50.94 -7.04
CA THR A 17 -10.65 -51.71 -7.90
C THR A 17 -12.17 -51.37 -7.66
N THR A 18 -12.91 -51.07 -8.76
CA THR A 18 -14.36 -51.27 -9.14
C THR A 18 -15.63 -50.63 -8.48
N THR A 19 -16.41 -49.92 -9.35
CA THR A 19 -17.91 -49.74 -9.58
C THR A 19 -18.93 -49.01 -8.65
N GLN A 20 -19.59 -47.97 -9.23
CA GLN A 20 -20.92 -47.32 -9.02
C GLN A 20 -21.19 -46.59 -7.66
N GLN A 21 -21.70 -45.34 -7.49
CA GLN A 21 -22.54 -44.36 -8.24
C GLN A 21 -22.39 -42.90 -7.68
N LYS A 22 -22.45 -41.87 -8.57
CA LYS A 22 -23.01 -40.47 -8.47
C LYS A 22 -22.55 -39.45 -7.35
N PRO A 23 -22.81 -38.13 -7.52
CA PRO A 23 -22.38 -37.19 -8.56
C PRO A 23 -21.60 -36.00 -7.93
N LEU A 24 -20.60 -35.44 -8.61
CA LEU A 24 -20.04 -34.14 -8.19
C LEU A 24 -20.02 -33.20 -9.39
N GLY A 25 -20.77 -32.10 -9.25
CA GLY A 25 -20.75 -30.95 -10.13
C GLY A 25 -19.60 -30.00 -9.76
N GLU A 26 -19.42 -29.03 -10.65
CA GLU A 26 -18.49 -27.89 -10.59
C GLU A 26 -17.03 -28.18 -10.96
N ASN A 27 -16.79 -28.10 -12.29
CA ASN A 27 -15.66 -27.51 -13.02
C ASN A 27 -14.35 -27.37 -12.21
N THR A 28 -13.26 -28.08 -12.47
CA THR A 28 -12.48 -28.12 -13.71
C THR A 28 -11.37 -29.17 -13.50
N ALA A 29 -11.05 -30.01 -14.49
CA ALA A 29 -9.90 -30.93 -14.41
C ALA A 29 -9.09 -30.90 -15.72
N THR A 30 -7.83 -30.47 -15.60
CA THR A 30 -6.81 -30.43 -16.66
C THR A 30 -6.12 -31.80 -16.75
N TYR A 31 -5.98 -32.35 -17.95
CA TYR A 31 -5.26 -33.60 -18.21
C TYR A 31 -4.26 -33.42 -19.36
N CYS A 32 -3.00 -33.80 -19.14
CA CYS A 32 -2.00 -33.92 -20.21
C CYS A 32 -1.98 -35.37 -20.72
N PHE A 33 -2.32 -35.57 -21.99
CA PHE A 33 -2.23 -36.87 -22.65
C PHE A 33 -1.08 -36.89 -23.67
N THR A 34 -0.28 -37.95 -23.64
CA THR A 34 0.65 -38.31 -24.71
C THR A 34 0.09 -39.52 -25.47
N GLY A 35 -0.63 -39.26 -26.57
CA GLY A 35 -1.20 -40.29 -27.46
C GLY A 35 -2.49 -39.85 -28.16
N GLU A 36 -2.80 -40.42 -29.34
CA GLU A 36 -3.97 -40.10 -30.16
C GLU A 36 -5.30 -40.29 -29.40
N ILE A 37 -6.15 -39.27 -29.43
CA ILE A 37 -7.48 -39.26 -28.79
C ILE A 37 -8.57 -39.49 -29.85
N ASP A 38 -9.46 -40.44 -29.57
CA ASP A 38 -10.65 -40.75 -30.37
C ASP A 38 -11.84 -39.83 -29.97
N TRP A 39 -12.53 -39.29 -30.97
CA TRP A 39 -13.18 -37.96 -30.91
C TRP A 39 -14.70 -37.80 -30.59
N PRO A 40 -15.53 -38.76 -30.12
CA PRO A 40 -16.98 -38.47 -30.18
C PRO A 40 -17.64 -37.72 -29.00
N ASN A 41 -17.01 -37.50 -27.83
CA ASN A 41 -17.75 -37.02 -26.64
C ASN A 41 -16.96 -36.14 -25.64
N MET A 42 -16.68 -34.87 -25.97
CA MET A 42 -16.30 -33.85 -24.97
C MET A 42 -17.25 -32.63 -25.04
N GLY A 43 -17.81 -32.24 -23.89
CA GLY A 43 -18.59 -31.01 -23.72
C GLY A 43 -17.73 -29.88 -23.15
N ASP A 44 -17.98 -28.65 -23.62
CA ASP A 44 -17.52 -27.31 -23.18
C ASP A 44 -16.18 -27.17 -22.41
N GLY A 45 -15.19 -27.96 -22.78
CA GLY A 45 -13.78 -27.77 -22.41
C GLY A 45 -12.93 -27.85 -23.67
N ILE A 46 -12.20 -26.78 -24.00
CA ILE A 46 -11.25 -26.79 -25.11
C ILE A 46 -9.98 -27.49 -24.63
N VAL A 47 -9.71 -28.68 -25.17
CA VAL A 47 -8.41 -29.35 -25.14
C VAL A 47 -7.65 -28.93 -26.39
N VAL A 48 -6.42 -28.43 -26.26
CA VAL A 48 -5.50 -28.35 -27.41
C VAL A 48 -4.12 -28.84 -27.02
N VAL A 49 -3.68 -29.81 -27.83
CA VAL A 49 -2.35 -30.42 -27.89
C VAL A 49 -1.45 -29.47 -28.70
N GLY A 50 -0.28 -29.13 -28.19
CA GLY A 50 0.71 -28.33 -28.90
C GLY A 50 2.12 -28.58 -28.37
N ASP A 51 3.00 -29.04 -29.26
CA ASP A 51 4.42 -29.24 -29.02
C ASP A 51 5.13 -27.92 -28.62
N GLU A 52 6.16 -28.03 -27.78
CA GLU A 52 7.31 -27.10 -27.59
C GLU A 52 7.35 -26.04 -26.47
N CYS A 53 6.35 -25.86 -25.61
CA CYS A 53 6.51 -24.93 -24.47
C CYS A 53 6.70 -25.67 -23.13
N ASP A 54 7.78 -25.33 -22.41
CA ASP A 54 8.07 -25.85 -21.05
C ASP A 54 7.12 -25.27 -19.98
N GLU A 55 6.39 -24.20 -20.30
CA GLU A 55 5.51 -23.44 -19.41
C GLU A 55 4.04 -23.57 -19.85
N GLU A 56 3.12 -23.68 -18.89
CA GLU A 56 1.68 -23.82 -19.15
C GLU A 56 1.11 -22.53 -19.78
N ILE A 57 0.73 -22.59 -21.06
CA ILE A 57 0.09 -21.47 -21.75
C ILE A 57 -1.40 -21.48 -21.46
N VAL A 58 -1.86 -20.45 -20.75
CA VAL A 58 -3.29 -20.20 -20.55
C VAL A 58 -3.83 -19.36 -21.72
N PHE A 59 -4.86 -19.86 -22.39
CA PHE A 59 -5.57 -19.12 -23.44
C PHE A 59 -6.74 -18.36 -22.82
N ALA A 60 -6.86 -17.07 -23.13
CA ALA A 60 -7.95 -16.25 -22.62
C ALA A 60 -8.52 -15.32 -23.70
N ILE A 61 -9.84 -15.29 -23.82
CA ILE A 61 -10.57 -14.17 -24.41
C ILE A 61 -10.92 -13.25 -23.24
N THR A 62 -10.05 -12.29 -22.92
CA THR A 62 -10.23 -11.47 -21.71
C THR A 62 -10.26 -9.98 -21.99
N ASN A 63 -11.41 -9.38 -21.69
CA ASN A 63 -11.56 -7.93 -21.57
C ASN A 63 -11.21 -7.41 -20.17
N ASP A 64 -10.95 -8.32 -19.21
CA ASP A 64 -10.75 -7.94 -17.82
C ASP A 64 -9.36 -7.34 -17.67
N GLN A 65 -9.32 -6.06 -17.28
CA GLN A 65 -8.08 -5.37 -16.96
C GLN A 65 -7.57 -5.84 -15.61
N GLN A 66 -6.27 -6.13 -15.52
CA GLN A 66 -5.61 -6.38 -14.25
C GLN A 66 -5.76 -5.13 -13.39
N LYS A 67 -6.22 -5.34 -12.15
CA LYS A 67 -6.43 -4.29 -11.17
C LYS A 67 -5.96 -4.74 -9.80
N THR A 68 -5.28 -3.84 -9.10
CA THR A 68 -5.08 -3.87 -7.65
C THR A 68 -6.44 -3.78 -7.00
N SER A 69 -6.67 -4.54 -5.92
CA SER A 69 -7.96 -4.46 -5.23
C SER A 69 -8.13 -3.11 -4.54
N ALA A 70 -9.37 -2.59 -4.49
CA ALA A 70 -9.65 -1.31 -3.85
C ALA A 70 -9.39 -1.35 -2.33
N ASP A 71 -9.54 -2.52 -1.72
CA ASP A 71 -9.37 -2.76 -0.29
C ASP A 71 -7.98 -3.33 0.06
N SER A 72 -7.05 -3.42 -0.91
CA SER A 72 -6.02 -4.47 -0.92
C SER A 72 -5.07 -4.51 0.28
N SER A 73 -4.81 -5.74 0.73
CA SER A 73 -3.71 -6.15 1.60
C SER A 73 -2.33 -6.07 0.93
N GLU A 74 -2.29 -5.73 -0.37
CA GLU A 74 -1.08 -5.55 -1.16
C GLU A 74 -0.35 -4.27 -0.77
N ILE A 75 -1.07 -3.25 -0.30
CA ILE A 75 -0.50 -1.98 0.17
C ILE A 75 -0.65 -1.88 1.69
N LYS A 76 0.47 -2.05 2.41
CA LYS A 76 0.48 -2.14 3.88
C LYS A 76 1.09 -0.91 4.52
N LEU A 77 0.40 -0.36 5.52
CA LEU A 77 1.00 0.58 6.46
C LEU A 77 1.93 -0.18 7.40
N LEU A 78 3.18 0.23 7.47
CA LEU A 78 4.21 -0.34 8.34
C LEU A 78 4.72 0.73 9.29
N ARG A 79 4.87 0.36 10.56
CA ARG A 79 5.45 1.26 11.57
C ARG A 79 6.97 1.26 11.43
N ALA A 80 7.58 2.42 11.61
CA ALA A 80 9.02 2.53 11.80
C ALA A 80 9.55 1.52 12.84
N ASN A 81 10.69 0.90 12.54
CA ASN A 81 11.35 -0.10 13.37
C ASN A 81 10.50 -1.33 13.73
N SER A 82 9.40 -1.58 13.03
CA SER A 82 8.63 -2.82 13.14
C SER A 82 9.12 -3.89 12.17
N TYR A 83 8.67 -5.13 12.36
CA TYR A 83 8.94 -6.21 11.43
C TYR A 83 7.86 -6.31 10.37
N TRP A 84 8.28 -6.54 9.13
CA TRP A 84 7.40 -6.86 8.02
C TRP A 84 7.52 -8.33 7.66
N ASN A 85 6.37 -9.01 7.73
CA ASN A 85 6.27 -10.45 7.56
C ASN A 85 5.41 -10.74 6.35
N TRP A 86 5.90 -11.59 5.45
CA TRP A 86 5.15 -12.07 4.30
C TRP A 86 5.63 -13.45 3.86
N ILE A 87 4.90 -14.05 2.94
CA ILE A 87 5.28 -15.29 2.26
C ILE A 87 5.48 -14.92 0.79
N ASP A 88 6.61 -15.30 0.20
CA ASP A 88 6.92 -15.03 -1.21
C ASP A 88 6.15 -15.96 -2.17
N ASN A 89 6.41 -15.83 -3.47
CA ASN A 89 5.82 -16.67 -4.50
C ASN A 89 6.26 -18.14 -4.45
N LEU A 90 7.36 -18.46 -3.78
CA LEU A 90 7.88 -19.81 -3.59
C LEU A 90 7.42 -20.42 -2.26
N ASN A 91 6.46 -19.78 -1.57
CA ASN A 91 5.97 -20.15 -0.25
C ASN A 91 7.04 -20.08 0.86
N PHE A 92 8.12 -19.32 0.68
CA PHE A 92 9.08 -19.07 1.74
C PHE A 92 8.64 -17.87 2.60
N PRO A 93 8.63 -18.02 3.93
CA PRO A 93 8.37 -16.91 4.83
C PRO A 93 9.57 -15.97 4.88
N HIS A 94 9.28 -14.67 4.79
CA HIS A 94 10.23 -13.58 4.96
C HIS A 94 9.88 -12.77 6.20
N PHE A 95 10.91 -12.27 6.85
CA PHE A 95 10.82 -11.52 8.09
C PHE A 95 11.90 -10.43 8.07
N GLU A 96 11.50 -9.20 7.78
CA GLU A 96 12.45 -8.10 7.59
C GLU A 96 12.21 -6.93 8.53
N LEU A 97 13.29 -6.30 8.98
CA LEU A 97 13.20 -5.11 9.81
C LEU A 97 13.01 -3.88 8.92
N VAL A 98 11.87 -3.21 9.09
CA VAL A 98 11.50 -2.00 8.34
C VAL A 98 12.45 -0.84 8.59
N GLY A 99 13.18 -0.83 9.71
CA GLY A 99 14.13 0.22 10.04
C GLY A 99 13.49 1.60 10.24
N ASP A 100 14.32 2.62 10.36
CA ASP A 100 13.91 3.99 10.65
C ASP A 100 13.72 4.81 9.36
N PRO A 101 12.52 5.37 9.11
CA PRO A 101 12.19 6.23 7.96
C PRO A 101 13.22 7.31 7.65
N LYS A 102 13.90 7.87 8.66
CA LYS A 102 14.91 8.94 8.49
C LYS A 102 16.11 8.51 7.65
N PHE A 103 16.37 7.21 7.53
CA PHE A 103 17.47 6.68 6.71
C PHE A 103 17.05 6.34 5.27
N TYR A 104 15.77 6.45 4.94
CA TYR A 104 15.25 6.25 3.58
C TYR A 104 15.02 7.55 2.84
N ASP A 105 14.75 8.64 3.57
CA ASP A 105 14.52 9.93 2.94
C ASP A 105 15.84 10.53 2.44
N THR A 106 16.02 10.48 1.12
CA THR A 106 17.14 11.14 0.42
C THR A 106 16.85 12.61 0.15
N ARG A 107 15.62 13.08 0.42
CA ARG A 107 15.30 14.51 0.39
C ARG A 107 15.75 15.09 1.71
N LYS A 108 16.71 16.02 1.66
CA LYS A 108 17.07 16.94 2.74
C LYS A 108 15.89 17.87 3.11
N LYS A 109 14.70 17.33 3.36
CA LYS A 109 13.63 18.07 4.02
C LYS A 109 13.75 17.73 5.49
N SER A 110 14.28 18.66 6.27
CA SER A 110 13.94 18.75 7.68
C SER A 110 12.42 18.91 7.72
N ILE A 111 11.71 17.80 7.90
CA ILE A 111 10.28 17.85 8.17
C ILE A 111 10.19 18.36 9.60
N ASP A 112 9.99 19.66 9.75
CA ASP A 112 9.90 20.32 11.06
C ASP A 112 8.60 19.99 11.82
N PHE A 113 7.71 19.17 11.25
CA PHE A 113 6.48 18.72 11.92
C PHE A 113 6.33 17.20 11.82
N ALA A 114 6.19 16.59 12.99
CA ALA A 114 6.42 15.18 13.24
C ALA A 114 5.42 14.24 12.55
N ALA A 115 5.97 13.06 12.23
CA ALA A 115 5.41 11.91 11.54
C ALA A 115 5.39 12.03 10.01
N ALA A 116 6.11 11.11 9.36
CA ALA A 116 6.29 11.11 7.92
C ALA A 116 5.80 9.80 7.35
N THR A 117 4.77 9.87 6.50
CA THR A 117 4.31 8.73 5.70
C THR A 117 5.05 8.69 4.35
N LEU A 118 5.96 7.73 4.19
CA LEU A 118 6.81 7.57 3.00
C LEU A 118 6.63 6.19 2.35
N VAL A 119 7.03 6.09 1.08
CA VAL A 119 7.08 4.83 0.33
C VAL A 119 8.53 4.58 -0.03
N PRO A 120 9.19 3.56 0.55
CA PRO A 120 10.59 3.30 0.30
C PRO A 120 10.75 2.44 -0.97
N ASP A 121 11.88 2.59 -1.65
CA ASP A 121 12.21 1.76 -2.82
C ASP A 121 12.75 0.36 -2.42
N SER A 122 13.09 0.18 -1.14
CA SER A 122 13.64 -1.05 -0.57
C SER A 122 13.54 -1.02 0.95
N ILE A 123 13.64 -2.18 1.60
CA ILE A 123 13.81 -2.30 3.06
C ILE A 123 15.08 -3.12 3.37
N PRO A 124 15.83 -2.85 4.46
CA PRO A 124 16.88 -3.71 4.96
C PRO A 124 16.34 -5.11 5.18
N ALA A 125 17.04 -6.08 4.62
CA ALA A 125 16.84 -7.44 5.04
C ALA A 125 17.65 -7.73 6.31
N ILE A 126 17.34 -8.84 6.98
CA ILE A 126 18.17 -9.43 8.05
C ILE A 126 19.50 -9.91 7.46
N SER A 127 19.53 -10.23 6.17
CA SER A 127 20.78 -10.42 5.42
C SER A 127 21.42 -9.07 5.10
N ASN A 128 22.74 -9.03 4.82
CA ASN A 128 23.44 -7.79 4.38
C ASN A 128 22.93 -7.20 3.04
N LYS A 129 21.78 -7.65 2.53
CA LYS A 129 21.11 -7.18 1.32
C LYS A 129 19.87 -6.37 1.69
N LYS A 130 19.38 -5.57 0.77
CA LYS A 130 18.08 -4.93 0.90
C LYS A 130 17.08 -5.74 0.08
N TRP A 131 15.85 -5.87 0.57
CA TRP A 131 14.75 -6.34 -0.25
C TRP A 131 14.24 -5.18 -1.10
N HIS A 132 14.28 -5.35 -2.42
CA HIS A 132 13.76 -4.38 -3.37
C HIS A 132 12.36 -4.72 -3.81
N PHE A 133 11.56 -3.68 -4.04
CA PHE A 133 10.23 -3.86 -4.58
C PHE A 133 10.28 -4.61 -5.91
N GLY A 134 9.59 -5.75 -5.97
CA GLY A 134 9.46 -6.55 -7.17
C GLY A 134 10.33 -7.82 -7.22
N GLU A 135 11.20 -8.04 -6.22
CA GLU A 135 12.11 -9.19 -6.20
C GLU A 135 11.37 -10.54 -6.20
N ASP A 136 10.24 -10.62 -5.50
CA ASP A 136 9.44 -11.81 -5.25
C ASP A 136 8.14 -11.90 -6.08
N LEU A 137 8.03 -11.10 -7.14
CA LEU A 137 6.84 -11.09 -7.99
C LEU A 137 6.67 -12.45 -8.70
N ALA A 138 5.42 -12.89 -8.75
CA ALA A 138 4.88 -13.96 -9.54
C ALA A 138 4.09 -13.35 -10.71
N TYR A 139 4.15 -14.05 -11.83
CA TYR A 139 3.55 -13.62 -13.08
C TYR A 139 2.70 -14.72 -13.67
N GLU A 140 1.67 -14.30 -14.39
CA GLU A 140 0.89 -15.17 -15.25
C GLU A 140 1.01 -14.62 -16.68
N ILE A 141 1.23 -15.51 -17.63
CA ILE A 141 1.34 -15.18 -19.05
C ILE A 141 0.20 -15.87 -19.78
N PHE A 142 -0.56 -15.10 -20.56
CA PHE A 142 -1.66 -15.63 -21.35
C PHE A 142 -1.70 -15.00 -22.73
N LEU A 143 -2.20 -15.77 -23.69
CA LEU A 143 -2.35 -15.31 -25.06
C LEU A 143 -3.68 -14.58 -25.21
N ASP A 144 -3.62 -13.29 -25.55
CA ASP A 144 -4.77 -12.50 -25.96
C ASP A 144 -5.16 -12.82 -27.40
N THR A 145 -6.34 -13.42 -27.55
CA THR A 145 -6.92 -13.83 -28.83
C THR A 145 -8.09 -12.93 -29.26
N ILE A 146 -8.27 -11.76 -28.63
CA ILE A 146 -9.43 -10.89 -28.89
C ILE A 146 -9.53 -10.43 -30.35
N SER A 147 -8.38 -10.18 -30.99
CA SER A 147 -8.32 -10.03 -32.44
C SER A 147 -8.27 -11.45 -32.99
N LEU A 148 -9.38 -11.99 -33.49
CA LEU A 148 -9.56 -13.36 -34.02
C LEU A 148 -8.65 -13.70 -35.23
N ILE A 149 -7.56 -12.97 -35.42
CA ILE A 149 -6.57 -13.04 -36.48
C ILE A 149 -5.23 -13.36 -35.79
N PRO A 150 -4.62 -14.54 -36.02
CA PRO A 150 -3.42 -14.99 -35.30
C PRO A 150 -2.23 -14.03 -35.35
N GLU A 151 -2.05 -13.29 -36.44
CA GLU A 151 -0.99 -12.29 -36.61
C GLU A 151 -1.11 -11.09 -35.65
N ASN A 152 -2.30 -10.92 -35.06
CA ASN A 152 -2.61 -9.87 -34.11
C ASN A 152 -2.66 -10.37 -32.66
N TYR A 153 -2.51 -11.68 -32.41
CA TYR A 153 -2.45 -12.21 -31.05
C TYR A 153 -1.24 -11.64 -30.30
N ARG A 154 -1.44 -11.35 -29.01
CA ARG A 154 -0.42 -10.72 -28.15
C ARG A 154 -0.33 -11.44 -26.83
N TRP A 155 0.88 -11.49 -26.28
CA TRP A 155 1.08 -11.97 -24.91
C TRP A 155 0.70 -10.89 -23.91
N ILE A 156 -0.07 -11.28 -22.91
CA ILE A 156 -0.38 -10.43 -21.77
C ILE A 156 0.33 -10.98 -20.53
N TYR A 157 0.91 -10.05 -19.79
CA TYR A 157 1.59 -10.30 -18.52
C TYR A 157 0.73 -9.75 -17.38
N ASN A 158 0.33 -10.62 -16.46
CA ASN A 158 -0.30 -10.24 -15.20
C ASN A 158 0.68 -10.43 -14.03
N VAL A 159 0.53 -9.60 -13.00
CA VAL A 159 1.28 -9.68 -11.74
C VAL A 159 0.35 -10.22 -10.65
N LEU A 160 0.73 -11.33 -10.02
CA LEU A 160 -0.15 -12.05 -9.09
C LEU A 160 0.00 -11.63 -7.62
N ASN A 161 1.16 -11.09 -7.22
CA ASN A 161 1.46 -10.81 -5.81
C ASN A 161 2.24 -9.48 -5.65
N LEU A 162 1.51 -8.37 -5.66
CA LEU A 162 2.10 -7.05 -5.42
C LEU A 162 2.23 -6.77 -3.91
N ARG A 163 3.34 -6.19 -3.47
CA ARG A 163 3.55 -5.79 -2.06
C ARG A 163 4.18 -4.41 -1.96
N VAL A 164 3.38 -3.39 -1.64
CA VAL A 164 3.83 -2.00 -1.51
C VAL A 164 3.85 -1.61 -0.02
N PRO A 165 5.04 -1.48 0.58
CA PRO A 165 5.14 -0.94 1.94
C PRO A 165 4.95 0.57 1.93
N ILE A 166 4.13 1.09 2.84
CA ILE A 166 4.06 2.50 3.20
C ILE A 166 4.56 2.61 4.62
N LEU A 167 5.73 3.22 4.81
CA LEU A 167 6.28 3.43 6.14
C LEU A 167 5.69 4.68 6.72
N SER A 168 5.30 4.64 7.99
CA SER A 168 4.97 5.83 8.73
C SER A 168 5.90 5.96 9.91
N ASP A 169 6.61 7.09 9.98
CA ASP A 169 7.42 7.47 11.13
C ASP A 169 6.55 7.98 12.27
N ILE A 170 5.67 7.10 12.70
CA ILE A 170 4.85 7.26 13.90
C ILE A 170 5.73 7.02 15.15
N SER A 171 7.03 6.77 15.00
CA SER A 171 7.85 6.42 16.15
C SER A 171 8.09 7.64 17.04
N LEU A 172 7.25 7.78 18.06
CA LEU A 172 7.44 8.48 19.33
C LEU A 172 8.72 9.32 19.41
N TRP A 173 8.74 10.45 18.72
CA TRP A 173 9.81 11.41 18.92
C TRP A 173 9.55 12.12 20.24
N ASN A 174 10.44 11.86 21.19
CA ASN A 174 10.91 12.85 22.14
C ASN A 174 11.43 14.06 21.34
N LEU A 175 10.56 14.99 20.99
CA LEU A 175 10.97 16.37 20.77
C LEU A 175 11.28 16.89 22.17
N GLY A 176 12.57 16.89 22.54
CA GLY A 176 13.08 17.14 23.90
C GLY A 176 12.78 18.53 24.50
N THR A 177 11.76 19.22 24.00
CA THR A 177 11.22 20.48 24.50
C THR A 177 9.70 20.46 24.69
N THR A 178 8.96 19.51 24.11
CA THR A 178 7.49 19.50 24.07
C THR A 178 6.93 18.33 24.88
N ILE A 179 5.93 18.59 25.72
CA ILE A 179 5.33 17.57 26.58
C ILE A 179 4.19 16.88 25.83
N ASN A 180 4.25 15.55 25.69
CA ASN A 180 3.15 14.80 25.10
C ASN A 180 2.17 14.35 26.20
N LEU A 181 0.92 14.82 26.12
CA LEU A 181 -0.15 14.47 27.07
C LEU A 181 -1.02 13.30 26.60
N GLY A 182 -0.65 12.64 25.50
CA GLY A 182 -1.37 11.49 24.97
C GLY A 182 -2.78 11.86 24.50
N ASP A 183 -3.77 11.03 24.80
CA ASP A 183 -5.19 11.30 24.55
C ASP A 183 -5.91 11.96 25.74
N ALA A 184 -5.15 12.40 26.76
CA ALA A 184 -5.68 12.92 28.03
C ALA A 184 -6.50 11.91 28.86
N THR A 185 -6.20 10.60 28.77
CA THR A 185 -6.77 9.59 29.67
C THR A 185 -5.90 9.29 30.89
N ASP A 186 -4.61 9.63 30.85
CA ASP A 186 -3.69 9.45 31.98
C ASP A 186 -3.76 10.65 32.93
N HIS A 187 -4.59 10.54 33.98
CA HIS A 187 -4.76 11.59 34.97
C HIS A 187 -3.47 11.89 35.76
N THR A 188 -2.56 10.91 35.91
CA THR A 188 -1.26 11.12 36.56
C THR A 188 -0.37 12.00 35.68
N LEU A 189 -0.36 11.75 34.37
CA LEU A 189 0.35 12.59 33.40
C LEU A 189 -0.22 14.01 33.38
N LEU A 190 -1.54 14.16 33.32
CA LEU A 190 -2.20 15.48 33.35
C LEU A 190 -1.85 16.26 34.63
N SER A 191 -1.97 15.64 35.81
CA SER A 191 -1.64 16.30 37.08
C SER A 191 -0.15 16.61 37.27
N THR A 192 0.73 15.85 36.63
CA THR A 192 2.19 16.11 36.67
C THR A 192 2.54 17.40 35.92
N TYR A 193 1.88 17.65 34.78
CA TYR A 193 2.26 18.74 33.89
C TYR A 193 1.33 19.95 33.96
N ILE A 194 0.03 19.76 34.18
CA ILE A 194 -0.98 20.82 34.32
C ILE A 194 -1.16 21.17 35.80
N THR A 195 -0.20 21.91 36.34
CA THR A 195 -0.10 22.15 37.80
C THR A 195 -0.87 23.37 38.31
N ASN A 196 -1.33 24.24 37.41
CA ASN A 196 -2.04 25.46 37.74
C ASN A 196 -2.87 25.96 36.55
N GLU A 197 -3.74 26.95 36.81
CA GLU A 197 -4.66 27.51 35.83
C GLU A 197 -3.96 28.10 34.60
N SER A 198 -2.78 28.71 34.76
CA SER A 198 -2.01 29.27 33.64
C SER A 198 -1.58 28.16 32.66
N ILE A 199 -1.07 27.04 33.18
CA ILE A 199 -0.67 25.90 32.34
C ILE A 199 -1.90 25.24 31.71
N TYR A 200 -3.01 25.14 32.44
CA TYR A 200 -4.27 24.63 31.91
C TYR A 200 -4.75 25.46 30.70
N LEU A 201 -4.78 26.79 30.82
CA LEU A 201 -5.16 27.67 29.71
C LEU A 201 -4.20 27.55 28.52
N LYS A 202 -2.90 27.43 28.77
CA LYS A 202 -1.91 27.19 27.71
C LYS A 202 -2.13 25.85 27.01
N THR A 203 -2.46 24.80 27.76
CA THR A 203 -2.79 23.47 27.24
C THR A 203 -3.99 23.52 26.29
N LEU A 204 -5.03 24.28 26.64
CA LEU A 204 -6.21 24.49 25.79
C LEU A 204 -5.88 25.31 24.54
N GLN A 205 -5.05 26.35 24.67
CA GLN A 205 -4.61 27.16 23.52
C GLN A 205 -3.79 26.32 22.52
N ASP A 206 -2.89 25.47 23.01
CA ASP A 206 -2.12 24.56 22.16
C ASP A 206 -3.00 23.54 21.44
N LEU A 207 -4.09 23.10 22.07
CA LEU A 207 -5.11 22.29 21.42
C LEU A 207 -5.89 23.06 20.36
N ASP A 208 -6.25 24.32 20.60
CA ASP A 208 -6.95 25.14 19.61
C ASP A 208 -6.12 25.29 18.33
N ILE A 209 -4.82 25.54 18.46
CA ILE A 209 -3.86 25.55 17.34
C ILE A 209 -3.91 24.22 16.56
N GLN A 210 -3.92 23.09 17.26
CA GLN A 210 -3.94 21.76 16.61
C GLN A 210 -5.31 21.39 16.03
N ILE A 211 -6.40 21.90 16.61
CA ILE A 211 -7.77 21.75 16.08
C ILE A 211 -7.95 22.56 14.79
N GLU A 212 -7.43 23.79 14.76
CA GLU A 212 -7.43 24.67 13.58
C GLU A 212 -6.44 24.18 12.50
N GLY A 213 -5.40 23.46 12.93
CA GLY A 213 -4.44 22.77 12.09
C GLY A 213 -3.07 23.43 12.15
N VAL A 214 -2.03 22.68 12.52
CA VAL A 214 -0.70 23.24 12.77
C VAL A 214 -0.12 23.91 11.51
N TYR A 215 -0.50 23.43 10.32
CA TYR A 215 -0.09 24.04 9.06
C TYR A 215 -0.77 25.40 8.79
N SER A 216 -1.93 25.66 9.38
CA SER A 216 -2.57 26.98 9.40
C SER A 216 -1.90 27.94 10.40
N HIS A 217 -1.14 27.40 11.36
CA HIS A 217 -0.50 28.14 12.47
C HIS A 217 1.03 27.94 12.52
N GLN A 218 1.73 27.86 11.37
CA GLN A 218 3.18 27.56 11.28
C GLN A 218 4.15 28.48 12.06
N PHE A 219 3.64 29.45 12.83
CA PHE A 219 4.41 30.39 13.65
C PHE A 219 4.15 30.24 15.15
N GLU A 220 3.17 29.44 15.54
CA GLU A 220 2.83 29.22 16.94
C GLU A 220 3.54 27.97 17.44
N SER A 221 4.40 28.13 18.45
CA SER A 221 5.00 26.99 19.14
C SER A 221 4.00 26.43 20.14
N VAL A 222 3.74 25.13 20.02
CA VAL A 222 3.01 24.37 21.04
C VAL A 222 4.01 23.83 22.07
N ASP A 223 3.66 23.99 23.35
CA ASP A 223 4.38 23.41 24.49
C ASP A 223 3.86 22.00 24.79
N PHE A 224 2.61 21.73 24.41
CA PHE A 224 1.94 20.44 24.56
C PHE A 224 1.58 19.79 23.21
N GLN A 225 1.81 18.49 23.10
CA GLN A 225 1.44 17.66 21.95
C GLN A 225 0.52 16.51 22.36
N TYR A 226 -0.25 16.02 21.39
CA TYR A 226 -1.23 14.97 21.61
C TYR A 226 -1.10 13.91 20.53
N PHE A 227 -0.24 12.94 20.82
CA PHE A 227 0.16 11.90 19.87
C PHE A 227 -1.01 11.22 19.15
N PRO A 228 -2.12 10.84 19.82
CA PRO A 228 -3.27 10.23 19.14
C PRO A 228 -3.92 11.10 18.06
N GLY A 229 -3.91 12.43 18.19
CA GLY A 229 -4.38 13.32 17.12
C GLY A 229 -3.40 13.36 15.95
N MET A 230 -2.09 13.38 16.22
CA MET A 230 -1.04 13.30 15.20
C MET A 230 -1.09 11.98 14.43
N LEU A 231 -1.43 10.86 15.10
CA LEU A 231 -1.67 9.58 14.44
C LEU A 231 -2.75 9.67 13.37
N LYS A 232 -3.79 10.46 13.64
CA LYS A 232 -4.92 10.61 12.74
C LYS A 232 -4.58 11.48 11.55
N HIS A 233 -3.75 12.50 11.73
CA HIS A 233 -3.15 13.25 10.63
C HIS A 233 -2.42 12.32 9.65
N GLU A 234 -1.52 11.48 10.15
CA GLU A 234 -0.77 10.55 9.29
C GLU A 234 -1.62 9.42 8.70
N GLU A 235 -2.64 8.96 9.42
CA GLU A 235 -3.59 7.99 8.89
C GLU A 235 -4.25 8.52 7.61
N PHE A 236 -4.56 9.82 7.56
CA PHE A 236 -5.11 10.45 6.37
C PHE A 236 -4.11 10.44 5.19
N HIS A 237 -2.83 10.75 5.45
CA HIS A 237 -1.77 10.65 4.42
C HIS A 237 -1.61 9.24 3.89
N TYR A 238 -1.67 8.23 4.76
CA TYR A 238 -1.67 6.82 4.36
C TYR A 238 -2.88 6.50 3.45
N ILE A 239 -4.09 6.87 3.87
CA ILE A 239 -5.32 6.61 3.10
C ILE A 239 -5.24 7.24 1.71
N MET A 240 -4.78 8.49 1.62
CA MET A 240 -4.58 9.17 0.34
C MET A 240 -3.56 8.44 -0.53
N LYS A 241 -2.35 8.19 -0.02
CA LYS A 241 -1.29 7.52 -0.78
C LYS A 241 -1.74 6.15 -1.27
N LYS A 242 -2.38 5.34 -0.42
CA LYS A 242 -2.95 4.04 -0.80
C LYS A 242 -3.90 4.19 -1.99
N ARG A 243 -4.87 5.11 -1.89
CA ARG A 243 -5.84 5.36 -2.97
C ARG A 243 -5.16 5.77 -4.28
N PHE A 244 -4.18 6.67 -4.22
CA PHE A 244 -3.47 7.14 -5.43
C PHE A 244 -2.56 6.09 -6.04
N ILE A 245 -1.87 5.30 -5.22
CA ILE A 245 -1.08 4.17 -5.71
C ILE A 245 -1.97 3.17 -6.44
N ILE A 246 -3.11 2.77 -5.85
CA ILE A 246 -4.10 1.89 -6.51
C ILE A 246 -4.54 2.49 -7.84
N LYS A 247 -4.92 3.78 -7.85
CA LYS A 247 -5.34 4.47 -9.07
C LYS A 247 -4.25 4.43 -10.15
N ARG A 248 -3.00 4.78 -9.81
CA ARG A 248 -1.88 4.82 -10.75
C ARG A 248 -1.50 3.43 -11.26
N LEU A 249 -1.51 2.42 -10.40
CA LEU A 249 -1.28 1.04 -10.82
C LEU A 249 -2.34 0.59 -11.84
N ASN A 250 -3.61 0.82 -11.54
CA ASN A 250 -4.74 0.40 -12.38
C ASN A 250 -4.86 1.19 -13.69
N GLU A 251 -4.67 2.50 -13.64
CA GLU A 251 -4.89 3.37 -14.80
C GLU A 251 -3.67 3.50 -15.70
N PHE A 252 -2.47 3.25 -15.17
CA PHE A 252 -1.21 3.40 -15.89
C PHE A 252 -0.39 2.11 -15.90
N SER A 253 0.13 1.65 -14.76
CA SER A 253 1.16 0.60 -14.74
C SER A 253 0.68 -0.71 -15.37
N PHE A 254 -0.46 -1.25 -14.93
CA PHE A 254 -0.98 -2.50 -15.49
C PHE A 254 -1.40 -2.37 -16.94
N LYS A 255 -1.90 -1.21 -17.36
CA LYS A 255 -2.21 -0.97 -18.78
C LYS A 255 -0.95 -0.98 -19.65
N VAL A 256 0.17 -0.47 -19.13
CA VAL A 256 1.45 -0.50 -19.86
C VAL A 256 2.04 -1.91 -19.87
N ILE A 257 2.06 -2.59 -18.73
CA ILE A 257 2.59 -3.96 -18.59
C ILE A 257 1.85 -4.91 -19.54
N ARG A 258 0.53 -4.84 -19.59
CA ARG A 258 -0.27 -5.67 -20.51
C ARG A 258 -0.10 -5.34 -21.98
N LYS A 259 0.47 -4.17 -22.30
CA LYS A 259 0.79 -3.73 -23.67
C LYS A 259 2.24 -3.98 -24.05
N LEU A 260 2.98 -4.78 -23.28
CA LEU A 260 4.25 -5.34 -23.73
C LEU A 260 4.00 -6.03 -25.08
N ASN A 261 4.49 -5.41 -26.16
CA ASN A 261 4.09 -5.69 -27.55
C ASN A 261 4.76 -6.95 -28.12
N LEU A 262 4.74 -8.06 -27.39
CA LEU A 262 5.26 -9.32 -27.89
C LEU A 262 4.18 -9.99 -28.74
N LYS A 263 4.43 -10.07 -30.05
CA LYS A 263 3.56 -10.77 -30.99
C LYS A 263 3.73 -12.27 -30.79
N TYR A 264 2.61 -12.99 -30.87
CA TYR A 264 2.63 -14.44 -30.89
C TYR A 264 3.48 -15.00 -32.04
N SER A 265 3.37 -14.41 -33.24
CA SER A 265 4.13 -14.82 -34.43
C SER A 265 5.65 -14.84 -34.22
N ASP A 266 6.14 -13.95 -33.36
CA ASP A 266 7.56 -13.75 -33.13
C ASP A 266 8.04 -14.56 -31.90
N TYR A 267 7.11 -14.93 -31.00
CA TYR A 267 7.38 -15.64 -29.75
C TYR A 267 6.26 -16.65 -29.45
N PRO A 268 6.25 -17.85 -30.05
CA PRO A 268 5.21 -18.85 -29.81
C PRO A 268 5.17 -19.40 -28.37
N CYS A 269 6.32 -19.39 -27.69
CA CYS A 269 6.48 -19.76 -26.27
C CYS A 269 7.18 -18.61 -25.52
N PRO A 270 6.46 -17.66 -24.92
CA PRO A 270 7.05 -16.54 -24.21
C PRO A 270 7.57 -17.02 -22.85
N THR A 271 8.75 -16.56 -22.46
CA THR A 271 9.27 -16.77 -21.10
C THR A 271 9.42 -15.44 -20.37
N ILE A 272 9.41 -15.44 -19.04
CA ILE A 272 9.77 -14.24 -18.26
C ILE A 272 11.28 -14.11 -18.21
N THR A 273 11.84 -13.37 -19.16
CA THR A 273 13.27 -13.02 -19.13
C THR A 273 13.55 -11.93 -18.07
N ASP A 274 14.82 -11.81 -17.68
CA ASP A 274 15.27 -10.73 -16.77
C ASP A 274 14.92 -9.33 -17.33
N GLU A 275 14.96 -9.16 -18.65
CA GLU A 275 14.61 -7.91 -19.31
C GLU A 275 13.12 -7.57 -19.16
N ILE A 276 12.24 -8.57 -19.35
CA ILE A 276 10.79 -8.42 -19.14
C ILE A 276 10.51 -8.14 -17.67
N LYS A 277 11.14 -8.90 -16.75
CA LYS A 277 11.02 -8.68 -15.31
C LYS A 277 11.42 -7.26 -14.92
N ALA A 278 12.57 -6.78 -15.39
CA ALA A 278 13.05 -5.42 -15.15
C ALA A 278 12.09 -4.36 -15.72
N HIS A 279 11.54 -4.59 -16.92
CA HIS A 279 10.56 -3.70 -17.54
C HIS A 279 9.29 -3.58 -16.69
N ILE A 280 8.74 -4.70 -16.21
CA ILE A 280 7.55 -4.74 -15.36
C ILE A 280 7.82 -4.01 -14.05
N ILE A 281 8.90 -4.35 -13.34
CA ILE A 281 9.27 -3.74 -12.06
C ILE A 281 9.42 -2.22 -12.21
N ARG A 282 10.05 -1.75 -13.29
CA ARG A 282 10.19 -0.32 -13.60
C ARG A 282 8.82 0.38 -13.69
N HIS A 283 7.86 -0.19 -14.41
CA HIS A 283 6.54 0.44 -14.58
C HIS A 283 5.68 0.38 -13.32
N LEU A 284 5.79 -0.68 -12.52
CA LEU A 284 5.18 -0.72 -11.20
C LEU A 284 5.76 0.37 -10.28
N ASN A 285 7.10 0.48 -10.23
CA ASN A 285 7.79 1.51 -9.44
C ASN A 285 7.41 2.93 -9.85
N ILE A 286 7.28 3.20 -11.16
CA ILE A 286 6.80 4.52 -11.64
C ILE A 286 5.39 4.80 -11.13
N GLY A 287 4.46 3.85 -11.27
CA GLY A 287 3.08 4.02 -10.81
C GLY A 287 2.99 4.24 -9.30
N ILE A 288 3.74 3.47 -8.52
CA ILE A 288 3.81 3.59 -7.06
C ILE A 288 4.38 4.95 -6.66
N LYS A 289 5.52 5.35 -7.22
CA LYS A 289 6.14 6.65 -6.92
C LYS A 289 5.22 7.81 -7.27
N TRP A 290 4.60 7.77 -8.44
CA TRP A 290 3.66 8.82 -8.86
C TRP A 290 2.37 8.84 -8.04
N GLY A 291 1.92 7.68 -7.52
CA GLY A 291 0.78 7.61 -6.62
C GLY A 291 1.13 8.07 -5.19
N ALA A 292 2.35 7.78 -4.73
CA ALA A 292 2.84 8.14 -3.42
C ALA A 292 3.21 9.63 -3.30
N ASP A 293 3.63 10.24 -4.40
CA ASP A 293 3.95 11.65 -4.47
C ASP A 293 2.68 12.49 -4.69
N LEU A 294 2.12 12.96 -3.57
CA LEU A 294 0.92 13.80 -3.55
C LEU A 294 1.14 15.15 -4.26
N THR A 295 2.38 15.61 -4.46
CA THR A 295 2.68 16.84 -5.21
C THR A 295 2.63 16.61 -6.72
N ILE A 296 2.92 15.37 -7.16
CA ILE A 296 2.87 14.93 -8.56
C ILE A 296 1.52 14.33 -8.92
N ALA A 297 0.64 14.10 -7.93
CA ALA A 297 -0.75 13.71 -8.15
C ALA A 297 -1.52 14.82 -8.90
N LYS A 298 -1.28 14.93 -10.22
CA LYS A 298 -2.03 15.72 -11.20
C LYS A 298 -3.42 15.13 -11.43
N ASP A 299 -4.07 14.75 -10.36
CA ASP A 299 -5.44 14.30 -10.41
C ASP A 299 -6.32 15.53 -10.18
N GLN A 300 -7.17 15.85 -11.15
CA GLN A 300 -7.98 17.07 -11.17
C GLN A 300 -8.97 17.17 -9.98
N SER A 301 -9.04 16.14 -9.14
CA SER A 301 -9.88 16.05 -7.94
C SER A 301 -9.17 16.41 -6.64
N ILE A 302 -7.84 16.59 -6.62
CA ILE A 302 -7.16 17.22 -5.48
C ILE A 302 -6.68 18.58 -5.93
N ASP A 303 -7.33 19.58 -5.37
CA ASP A 303 -6.79 20.91 -5.40
C ASP A 303 -5.47 20.90 -4.62
N LEU A 304 -4.33 20.88 -5.30
CA LEU A 304 -3.00 21.05 -4.73
C LEU A 304 -2.58 22.54 -4.72
N THR A 305 -3.50 23.45 -5.04
CA THR A 305 -3.34 24.88 -4.79
C THR A 305 -3.49 25.12 -3.29
N GLY A 306 -2.46 24.66 -2.59
CA GLY A 306 -2.11 25.21 -1.31
C GLY A 306 -2.04 26.72 -1.35
N PHE A 307 -2.05 27.35 -0.18
CA PHE A 307 -1.81 28.78 -0.07
C PHE A 307 -0.35 29.04 0.28
N THR A 308 0.15 30.20 -0.15
CA THR A 308 1.45 30.69 0.27
C THR A 308 1.25 31.62 1.44
N MET A 309 1.83 31.28 2.59
CA MET A 309 1.96 32.19 3.72
C MET A 309 3.28 32.93 3.64
N VAL A 310 3.33 34.14 4.19
CA VAL A 310 4.58 34.87 4.37
C VAL A 310 5.02 34.74 5.83
N LYS A 311 6.12 34.03 6.06
CA LYS A 311 6.81 33.88 7.33
C LYS A 311 7.70 35.08 7.59
N MET A 312 7.50 35.79 8.68
CA MET A 312 8.52 36.68 9.21
C MET A 312 9.52 35.86 10.05
N LYS A 313 10.81 35.96 9.73
CA LYS A 313 11.90 35.41 10.52
C LYS A 313 12.19 36.33 11.70
N LYS A 314 12.93 35.81 12.69
CA LYS A 314 13.41 36.57 13.87
C LYS A 314 14.31 37.77 13.53
N ASP A 315 14.84 37.81 12.30
CA ASP A 315 15.68 38.90 11.77
C ASP A 315 14.88 39.89 10.90
N ASP A 316 13.55 39.91 11.03
CA ASP A 316 12.60 40.72 10.24
C ASP A 316 12.59 40.43 8.73
N THR A 317 13.29 39.39 8.27
CA THR A 317 13.22 38.96 6.87
C THR A 317 12.00 38.07 6.62
N HIS A 318 11.51 38.06 5.39
CA HIS A 318 10.31 37.29 5.04
C HIS A 318 10.68 36.02 4.24
N VAL A 319 9.97 34.92 4.48
CA VAL A 319 10.06 33.67 3.71
C VAL A 319 8.67 33.24 3.31
N GLU A 320 8.46 32.95 2.04
CA GLU A 320 7.21 32.35 1.61
C GLU A 320 7.21 30.86 1.97
N VAL A 321 6.19 30.42 2.70
CA VAL A 321 5.96 29.02 3.02
C VAL A 321 4.67 28.57 2.34
N ARG A 322 4.81 27.61 1.44
CA ARG A 322 3.67 26.98 0.78
C ARG A 322 3.13 25.87 1.66
N VAL A 323 1.85 25.98 2.02
CA VAL A 323 1.12 24.91 2.72
C VAL A 323 0.31 24.14 1.71
N GLU A 324 0.56 22.85 1.57
CA GLU A 324 -0.13 22.02 0.59
C GLU A 324 -1.51 21.59 1.10
N ASN A 325 -2.55 21.66 0.28
CA ASN A 325 -3.93 21.38 0.70
C ASN A 325 -4.15 19.98 1.29
N HIS A 326 -3.31 19.01 0.93
CA HIS A 326 -3.40 17.67 1.50
C HIS A 326 -3.01 17.63 2.98
N GLU A 327 -2.14 18.54 3.44
CA GLU A 327 -1.85 18.75 4.86
C GLU A 327 -3.04 19.37 5.58
N LEU A 328 -3.72 20.35 4.97
CA LEU A 328 -4.93 20.96 5.55
C LEU A 328 -6.08 19.97 5.69
N MET A 329 -6.23 19.05 4.72
CA MET A 329 -7.22 17.98 4.80
C MET A 329 -6.87 16.97 5.89
N ALA A 330 -5.58 16.67 6.10
CA ALA A 330 -5.10 15.84 7.18
C ALA A 330 -5.37 16.49 8.56
N ASP A 331 -5.06 17.78 8.69
CA ASP A 331 -5.37 18.58 9.89
C ASP A 331 -6.88 18.55 10.20
N LYS A 332 -7.71 18.78 9.18
CA LYS A 332 -9.17 18.73 9.32
C LYS A 332 -9.66 17.35 9.76
N TYR A 333 -9.08 16.28 9.22
CA TYR A 333 -9.41 14.91 9.61
C TYR A 333 -9.00 14.64 11.08
N ALA A 334 -7.84 15.13 11.51
CA ALA A 334 -7.36 15.00 12.88
C ALA A 334 -8.14 15.89 13.89
N SER A 335 -8.71 17.01 13.44
CA SER A 335 -9.37 18.01 14.30
C SER A 335 -10.46 17.45 15.22
N VAL A 336 -11.20 16.42 14.77
CA VAL A 336 -12.23 15.77 15.58
C VAL A 336 -11.62 15.09 16.81
N PHE A 337 -10.47 14.44 16.63
CA PHE A 337 -9.77 13.77 17.73
C PHE A 337 -9.15 14.77 18.70
N TYR A 338 -8.61 15.88 18.21
CA TYR A 338 -8.13 16.95 19.09
C TYR A 338 -9.27 17.59 19.90
N LYS A 339 -10.46 17.75 19.33
CA LYS A 339 -11.65 18.23 20.07
C LYS A 339 -12.04 17.27 21.20
N ASP A 340 -12.02 15.96 20.95
CA ASP A 340 -12.30 14.95 21.97
C ASP A 340 -11.26 14.99 23.09
N ILE A 341 -9.98 15.13 22.74
CA ILE A 341 -8.88 15.29 23.72
C ILE A 341 -9.10 16.57 24.54
N LYS A 342 -9.42 17.69 23.90
CA LYS A 342 -9.70 18.96 24.56
C LYS A 342 -10.85 18.82 25.56
N GLN A 343 -11.92 18.14 25.18
CA GLN A 343 -13.05 17.91 26.07
C GLN A 343 -12.64 17.07 27.29
N ARG A 344 -11.82 16.02 27.11
CA ARG A 344 -11.32 15.22 28.23
C ARG A 344 -10.47 16.02 29.21
N ILE A 345 -9.64 16.95 28.73
CA ILE A 345 -8.85 17.83 29.61
C ILE A 345 -9.75 18.80 30.39
N ILE A 346 -10.79 19.34 29.74
CA ILE A 346 -11.78 20.20 30.40
C ILE A 346 -12.51 19.42 31.50
N ASP A 347 -13.02 18.23 31.16
CA ASP A 347 -13.77 17.40 32.12
C ASP A 347 -12.89 17.00 33.31
N TRP A 348 -11.64 16.61 33.06
CA TRP A 348 -10.66 16.30 34.11
C TRP A 348 -10.37 17.51 35.02
N TRP A 349 -10.16 18.70 34.45
CA TRP A 349 -9.87 19.92 35.23
C TRP A 349 -11.06 20.36 36.08
N GLU A 350 -12.28 20.19 35.56
CA GLU A 350 -13.53 20.53 36.25
C GLU A 350 -14.01 19.44 37.24
N GLY A 351 -13.37 18.27 37.24
CA GLY A 351 -13.71 17.14 38.12
C GLY A 351 -14.99 16.40 37.73
N LYS A 352 -15.27 16.30 36.42
CA LYS A 352 -16.46 15.64 35.85
C LYS A 352 -16.30 14.14 35.60
#